data_AF-A0A229S988-F1
#
_entry.id   AF-A0A229S988-F1
#
_cell.length_a   1.000
_cell.length_b   1.000
_cell.length_c   1.000
_cell.angle_alpha   90.00
_cell.angle_beta   90.00
_cell.angle_gamma   90.00
#
_symmetry.space_group_name_H-M   'P 1'
#
loop_
_entity.id
_entity.type
_entity.pdbx_description
1 polymer ?
#
loop_
_entity_poly.entity_id
_entity_poly.type
_entity_poly.pdbx_seq_one_letter_code
_entity_poly.pdbx_strand_id
1 'polypeptide(L)'
;MQLLWPTTPAEPVSDADLERLYGYPDDMSRPWVQVNFVSSADGAVAVDQLSEGLSHPADKRIFLTGRLLSDVILVGAGTARTEGYRGARITPERAARRVSLGLSEVPPIAVVTRSGELDPAGPLFTDTKVPPIVITTEKAPRAALERAGAEVLVAGTDDVDLRRALALLAGRGLRRVDCEGGPALFADLIAADLVDQLCLTVAPLLAGAGERRIADGRPAPDT
;
A
#
# COMPACT_ATOMS: atom_id res chain seq x y z
N MET A 1 -11.42 -35.89 20.00
CA MET A 1 -11.57 -34.58 19.34
C MET A 1 -10.26 -33.83 19.54
N GLN A 2 -9.44 -33.73 18.50
CA GLN A 2 -8.22 -32.93 18.54
C GLN A 2 -8.62 -31.45 18.43
N LEU A 3 -8.11 -30.60 19.31
CA LEU A 3 -8.31 -29.16 19.22
C LEU A 3 -7.59 -28.62 17.98
N LEU A 4 -8.32 -27.91 17.13
CA LEU A 4 -7.81 -27.20 15.96
C LEU A 4 -7.48 -25.72 16.27
N TRP A 5 -7.58 -25.31 17.54
CA TRP A 5 -7.30 -23.97 18.02
C TRP A 5 -6.23 -24.00 19.13
N PRO A 6 -5.25 -23.09 19.12
CA PRO A 6 -4.25 -23.04 20.19
C PRO A 6 -4.93 -22.84 21.55
N THR A 7 -4.64 -23.71 22.51
CA THR A 7 -5.15 -23.66 23.87
C THR A 7 -4.32 -22.78 24.79
N THR A 8 -3.14 -22.35 24.32
CA THR A 8 -2.28 -21.41 25.04
C THR A 8 -2.69 -19.99 24.66
N PRO A 9 -2.99 -19.10 25.62
CA PRO A 9 -3.15 -17.69 25.34
C PRO A 9 -1.89 -17.19 24.60
N ALA A 10 -2.06 -16.56 23.45
CA ALA A 10 -0.94 -15.93 22.76
C ALA A 10 -0.39 -14.82 23.67
N GLU A 11 0.93 -14.75 23.81
CA GLU A 11 1.56 -13.61 24.47
C GLU A 11 1.22 -12.32 23.70
N PRO A 12 1.02 -11.18 24.40
CA PRO A 12 0.76 -9.92 23.73
C PRO A 12 1.89 -9.55 22.78
N VAL A 13 1.56 -9.36 21.50
CA VAL A 13 2.53 -8.93 20.48
C VAL A 13 2.92 -7.48 20.73
N SER A 14 4.20 -7.26 21.03
CA SER A 14 4.77 -5.92 21.24
C SER A 14 4.99 -5.19 19.91
N ASP A 15 5.22 -3.88 19.96
CA ASP A 15 5.55 -3.11 18.75
C ASP A 15 6.92 -3.53 18.18
N ALA A 16 7.88 -3.90 19.03
CA ALA A 16 9.16 -4.46 18.59
C ALA A 16 8.99 -5.81 17.87
N ASP A 17 8.03 -6.64 18.30
CA ASP A 17 7.69 -7.88 17.57
C ASP A 17 7.10 -7.58 16.20
N LEU A 18 6.19 -6.60 16.10
CA LEU A 18 5.64 -6.17 14.82
C LEU A 18 6.73 -5.62 13.90
N GLU A 19 7.63 -4.78 14.42
CA GLU A 19 8.74 -4.24 13.62
C GLU A 19 9.66 -5.35 13.07
N ARG A 20 9.91 -6.40 13.86
CA ARG A 20 10.69 -7.56 13.43
C ARG A 20 9.93 -8.44 12.43
N LEU A 21 8.64 -8.69 12.65
CA LEU A 21 7.82 -9.57 11.82
C LEU A 21 7.48 -8.96 10.45
N TYR A 22 7.33 -7.64 10.40
CA TYR A 22 7.01 -6.86 9.20
C TYR A 22 8.21 -6.06 8.67
N GLY A 23 9.42 -6.38 9.16
CA GLY A 23 10.65 -5.75 8.72
C GLY A 23 11.02 -6.15 7.28
N TYR A 24 11.75 -5.25 6.63
CA TYR A 24 12.29 -5.50 5.29
C TYR A 24 13.67 -6.18 5.38
N PRO A 25 14.10 -6.92 4.35
CA PRO A 25 15.46 -7.46 4.31
C PRO A 25 16.52 -6.34 4.40
N ASP A 26 17.64 -6.62 5.08
CA ASP A 26 18.72 -5.65 5.23
C ASP A 26 19.45 -5.39 3.89
N ASP A 27 19.72 -6.45 3.12
CA ASP A 27 20.51 -6.40 1.88
C ASP A 27 19.63 -6.37 0.61
N MET A 28 18.88 -5.30 0.41
CA MET A 28 18.02 -5.15 -0.78
C MET A 28 18.78 -4.64 -2.01
N SER A 29 18.93 -5.51 -3.02
CA SER A 29 19.45 -5.16 -4.35
C SER A 29 18.39 -4.60 -5.32
N ARG A 30 17.11 -4.80 -5.01
CA ARG A 30 15.94 -4.29 -5.74
C ARG A 30 14.86 -3.83 -4.75
N PRO A 31 13.83 -3.09 -5.20
CA PRO A 31 12.65 -2.84 -4.38
C PRO A 31 12.05 -4.13 -3.82
N TRP A 32 11.63 -4.07 -2.56
CA TRP A 32 10.87 -5.09 -1.87
C TRP A 32 9.43 -4.60 -1.70
N VAL A 33 8.48 -5.32 -2.27
CA VAL A 33 7.06 -4.95 -2.27
C VAL A 33 6.31 -5.82 -1.26
N GLN A 34 6.03 -5.21 -0.10
CA GLN A 34 5.08 -5.74 0.85
C GLN A 34 3.69 -5.21 0.46
N VAL A 35 2.71 -6.10 0.34
CA VAL A 35 1.31 -5.74 0.06
C VAL A 35 0.48 -5.99 1.31
N ASN A 36 -0.36 -5.02 1.69
CA ASN A 36 -1.21 -5.11 2.86
C ASN A 36 -2.70 -5.05 2.47
N PHE A 37 -3.48 -6.03 2.91
CA PHE A 37 -4.93 -6.10 2.70
C PHE A 37 -5.65 -6.63 3.94
N VAL A 38 -6.90 -6.22 4.08
CA VAL A 38 -7.89 -6.89 4.92
C VAL A 38 -8.97 -7.50 4.03
N SER A 39 -9.43 -8.70 4.38
CA SER A 39 -10.59 -9.33 3.76
C SER A 39 -11.53 -9.92 4.80
N SER A 40 -12.81 -10.07 4.45
CA SER A 40 -13.71 -10.97 5.18
C SER A 40 -13.24 -12.43 5.04
N ALA A 41 -13.79 -13.33 5.86
CA ALA A 41 -13.47 -14.76 5.82
C ALA A 41 -13.95 -15.44 4.53
N ASP A 42 -14.97 -14.88 3.88
CA ASP A 42 -15.44 -15.28 2.54
C ASP A 42 -14.80 -14.48 1.38
N GLY A 43 -13.83 -13.63 1.67
CA GLY A 43 -12.91 -13.05 0.68
C GLY A 43 -13.30 -11.69 0.09
N ALA A 44 -14.30 -11.01 0.65
CA ALA A 44 -14.65 -9.64 0.29
C ALA A 44 -13.61 -8.64 0.82
N VAL A 45 -13.29 -7.61 0.04
CA VAL A 45 -12.29 -6.58 0.39
C VAL A 45 -12.90 -5.28 0.94
N ALA A 46 -14.23 -5.20 1.00
CA ALA A 46 -14.95 -4.05 1.52
C ALA A 46 -16.32 -4.45 2.07
N VAL A 47 -16.81 -3.66 3.03
CA VAL A 47 -18.20 -3.61 3.49
C VAL A 47 -18.66 -2.18 3.29
N ASP A 48 -19.81 -1.96 2.64
CA ASP A 48 -20.29 -0.63 2.25
C ASP A 48 -19.24 0.20 1.48
N GLN A 49 -18.55 -0.45 0.54
CA GLN A 49 -17.50 0.11 -0.34
C GLN A 49 -16.16 0.48 0.33
N LEU A 50 -16.07 0.41 1.66
CA LEU A 50 -14.86 0.75 2.41
C LEU A 50 -14.25 -0.47 3.10
N SER A 51 -12.94 -0.45 3.24
CA SER A 51 -12.21 -1.48 4.00
C SER A 51 -12.40 -1.34 5.53
N GLU A 52 -12.81 -0.16 6.02
CA GLU A 52 -12.96 0.12 7.45
C GLU A 52 -13.93 -0.85 8.16
N GLY A 53 -15.01 -1.27 7.49
CA GLY A 53 -15.98 -2.22 8.03
C GLY A 53 -15.42 -3.64 8.28
N LEU A 54 -14.25 -3.95 7.72
CA LEU A 54 -13.53 -5.20 7.94
C LEU A 54 -12.39 -5.07 8.97
N SER A 55 -11.99 -3.84 9.30
CA SER A 55 -10.82 -3.57 10.13
C SER A 55 -11.11 -3.69 11.63
N HIS A 56 -10.06 -3.91 12.42
CA HIS A 56 -10.07 -3.97 13.88
C HIS A 56 -8.88 -3.17 14.41
N PRO A 57 -8.84 -2.67 15.66
CA PRO A 57 -7.66 -2.00 16.21
C PRO A 57 -6.34 -2.77 16.04
N ALA A 58 -6.39 -4.10 16.06
CA ALA A 58 -5.22 -4.96 15.79
C ALA A 58 -4.74 -4.87 14.33
N ASP A 59 -5.67 -4.88 13.37
CA ASP A 59 -5.38 -4.67 11.96
C ASP A 59 -4.83 -3.26 11.71
N LYS A 60 -5.44 -2.24 12.31
CA LYS A 60 -4.92 -0.85 12.24
C LYS A 60 -3.50 -0.74 12.78
N ARG A 61 -3.10 -1.54 13.79
CA ARG A 61 -1.70 -1.60 14.25
C ARG A 61 -0.78 -2.12 13.15
N ILE A 62 -1.12 -3.23 12.50
CA ILE A 62 -0.35 -3.80 11.39
C ILE A 62 -0.25 -2.82 10.22
N PHE A 63 -1.37 -2.22 9.82
CA PHE A 63 -1.43 -1.20 8.77
C PHE A 63 -0.49 -0.02 9.05
N LEU A 64 -0.50 0.48 10.29
CA LEU A 64 0.38 1.58 10.68
C LEU A 64 1.85 1.16 10.81
N THR A 65 2.13 -0.12 11.12
CA THR A 65 3.48 -0.68 11.10
C THR A 65 4.04 -0.75 9.67
N GLY A 66 3.24 -1.12 8.67
CA GLY A 66 3.64 -1.07 7.25
C GLY A 66 4.13 0.32 6.86
N ARG A 67 3.31 1.35 7.15
CA ARG A 67 3.67 2.76 6.94
C ARG A 67 4.88 3.21 7.75
N LEU A 68 5.08 2.66 8.95
CA LEU A 68 6.22 3.00 9.81
C LEU A 68 7.53 2.53 9.17
N LEU A 69 7.56 1.33 8.59
CA LEU A 69 8.78 0.66 8.15
C LEU A 69 9.14 0.91 6.68
N SER A 70 8.21 1.47 5.88
CA SER A 70 8.40 1.71 4.45
C SER A 70 9.11 3.02 4.11
N ASP A 71 9.77 3.02 2.95
CA ASP A 71 10.27 4.23 2.31
C ASP A 71 9.14 4.97 1.60
N VAL A 72 8.18 4.22 1.05
CA VAL A 72 7.07 4.74 0.24
C VAL A 72 5.81 3.90 0.44
N ILE A 73 4.66 4.59 0.52
CA ILE A 73 3.35 3.96 0.53
C ILE A 73 2.82 3.98 -0.90
N LEU A 74 2.57 2.81 -1.49
CA LEU A 74 2.08 2.66 -2.86
C LEU A 74 0.57 2.38 -2.86
N VAL A 75 -0.18 3.09 -3.69
CA VAL A 75 -1.63 2.87 -3.81
C VAL A 75 -2.14 3.13 -5.24
N GLY A 76 -3.15 2.39 -5.68
CA GLY A 76 -3.85 2.64 -6.95
C GLY A 76 -4.82 3.82 -6.84
N ALA A 77 -4.94 4.63 -7.89
CA ALA A 77 -5.78 5.83 -7.89
C ALA A 77 -7.26 5.58 -7.55
N GLY A 78 -7.80 4.41 -7.90
CA GLY A 78 -9.16 4.02 -7.51
C GLY A 78 -9.34 4.02 -6.00
N THR A 79 -8.48 3.27 -5.30
CA THR A 79 -8.48 3.20 -3.83
C THR A 79 -8.15 4.54 -3.20
N ALA A 80 -7.18 5.28 -3.74
CA ALA A 80 -6.85 6.60 -3.24
C ALA A 80 -8.06 7.56 -3.23
N ARG A 81 -8.93 7.48 -4.25
CA ARG A 81 -10.17 8.27 -4.31
C ARG A 81 -11.24 7.73 -3.37
N THR A 82 -11.52 6.43 -3.42
CA THR A 82 -12.60 5.80 -2.63
C THR A 82 -12.36 5.92 -1.12
N GLU A 83 -11.12 5.69 -0.68
CA GLU A 83 -10.73 5.74 0.74
C GLU A 83 -10.29 7.15 1.20
N GLY A 84 -10.36 8.15 0.31
CA GLY A 84 -10.06 9.54 0.65
C GLY A 84 -8.62 9.77 1.12
N TYR A 85 -7.64 9.24 0.38
CA TYR A 85 -6.22 9.34 0.74
C TYR A 85 -5.75 10.79 0.84
N ARG A 86 -4.86 11.00 1.81
CA ARG A 86 -4.17 12.24 2.13
C ARG A 86 -2.70 11.92 2.41
N GLY A 87 -1.87 12.94 2.66
CA GLY A 87 -0.48 12.72 3.08
C GLY A 87 -0.39 11.88 4.36
N ALA A 88 0.64 11.03 4.45
CA ALA A 88 0.84 10.15 5.60
C ALA A 88 0.89 10.93 6.93
N ARG A 89 0.08 10.50 7.89
CA ARG A 89 0.04 11.07 9.24
C ARG A 89 0.88 10.23 10.18
N ILE A 90 2.02 10.80 10.57
CA ILE A 90 2.99 10.17 11.45
C ILE A 90 3.05 11.01 12.73
N THR A 91 2.91 10.36 13.90
CA THR A 91 3.07 11.01 15.20
C THR A 91 4.55 11.35 15.44
N PRO A 92 4.89 12.31 16.32
CA PRO A 92 6.28 12.63 16.62
C PRO A 92 7.11 11.41 17.04
N GLU A 93 6.53 10.48 17.82
CA GLU A 93 7.20 9.27 18.28
C GLU A 93 7.53 8.34 17.10
N ARG A 94 6.59 8.16 16.17
CA ARG A 94 6.81 7.35 14.97
C ARG A 94 7.77 8.01 14.00
N ALA A 95 7.77 9.33 13.88
CA ALA A 95 8.73 10.06 13.07
C ALA A 95 10.16 9.88 13.62
N ALA A 96 10.32 10.01 14.94
CA ALA A 96 11.60 9.74 15.61
C ALA A 96 12.03 8.27 15.43
N ARG A 97 11.09 7.33 15.51
CA ARG A 97 11.37 5.91 15.26
C ARG A 97 11.84 5.68 13.82
N ARG A 98 11.17 6.27 12.82
CA ARG A 98 11.59 6.22 11.41
C ARG A 98 13.01 6.73 11.20
N VAL A 99 13.33 7.88 11.78
CA VAL A 99 14.69 8.43 11.72
C VAL A 99 15.71 7.48 12.34
N SER A 100 15.38 6.83 13.48
CA SER A 100 16.27 5.82 14.09
C SER A 100 16.49 4.57 13.23
N LEU A 101 15.59 4.31 12.28
CA LEU A 101 15.68 3.22 11.30
C LEU A 101 16.31 3.65 9.96
N GLY A 102 16.85 4.88 9.89
CA GLY A 102 17.43 5.44 8.67
C GLY A 102 16.42 5.89 7.62
N LEU A 103 15.14 6.02 7.99
CA LEU A 103 14.05 6.44 7.11
C LEU A 103 13.80 7.95 7.22
N SER A 104 13.17 8.53 6.20
CA SER A 104 12.60 9.88 6.29
C SER A 104 11.52 9.97 7.38
N GLU A 105 11.31 11.13 8.00
CA GLU A 105 10.28 11.31 9.04
C GLU A 105 8.87 10.93 8.57
N VAL A 106 8.55 11.22 7.31
CA VAL A 106 7.24 10.95 6.71
C VAL A 106 7.46 10.27 5.35
N PRO A 107 6.85 9.09 5.10
CA PRO A 107 6.93 8.45 3.79
C PRO A 107 6.00 9.19 2.80
N PRO A 108 6.43 9.40 1.54
CA PRO A 108 5.53 9.86 0.48
C PRO A 108 4.46 8.81 0.16
N ILE A 109 3.31 9.30 -0.30
CA ILE A 109 2.29 8.47 -0.95
C ILE A 109 2.59 8.47 -2.45
N ALA A 110 2.83 7.30 -3.03
CA ALA A 110 2.95 7.07 -4.46
C ALA A 110 1.64 6.50 -5.02
N VAL A 111 1.00 7.26 -5.90
CA VAL A 111 -0.28 6.86 -6.52
C VAL A 111 -0.05 6.38 -7.95
N VAL A 112 -0.46 5.14 -8.23
CA VAL A 112 -0.42 4.55 -9.57
C VAL A 112 -1.71 4.88 -10.32
N THR A 113 -1.58 5.50 -11.49
CA THR A 113 -2.72 5.89 -12.32
C THR A 113 -2.40 5.82 -13.81
N ARG A 114 -3.25 5.15 -14.59
CA ARG A 114 -3.14 5.17 -16.05
C ARG A 114 -3.67 6.47 -16.65
N SER A 115 -4.77 7.01 -16.10
CA SER A 115 -5.48 8.15 -16.67
C SER A 115 -5.00 9.52 -16.18
N GLY A 116 -4.23 9.56 -15.08
CA GLY A 116 -3.90 10.83 -14.41
C GLY A 116 -5.09 11.47 -13.68
N GLU A 117 -6.25 10.81 -13.61
CA GLU A 117 -7.47 11.34 -13.00
C GLU A 117 -7.39 11.33 -11.46
N LEU A 118 -6.73 12.36 -10.94
CA LEU A 118 -6.67 12.72 -9.53
C LEU A 118 -7.09 14.19 -9.41
N ASP A 119 -7.83 14.54 -8.37
CA ASP A 119 -8.23 15.92 -8.10
C ASP A 119 -7.03 16.71 -7.56
N PRO A 120 -6.45 17.68 -8.30
CA PRO A 120 -5.29 18.45 -7.85
C PRO A 120 -5.60 19.36 -6.64
N ALA A 121 -6.88 19.62 -6.35
CA ALA A 121 -7.32 20.34 -5.15
C ALA A 121 -7.64 19.40 -3.97
N GLY A 122 -7.59 18.09 -4.19
CA GLY A 122 -7.92 17.08 -3.20
C GLY A 122 -6.89 16.95 -2.07
N PRO A 123 -7.26 16.25 -0.98
CA PRO A 123 -6.43 16.15 0.23
C PRO A 123 -5.09 15.43 0.02
N LEU A 124 -4.95 14.62 -1.03
CA LEU A 124 -3.66 14.05 -1.41
C LEU A 124 -2.59 15.12 -1.66
N PHE A 125 -2.99 16.26 -2.23
CA PHE A 125 -2.10 17.37 -2.59
C PHE A 125 -2.17 18.52 -1.59
N THR A 126 -3.35 18.79 -1.02
CA THR A 126 -3.55 19.93 -0.10
C THR A 126 -3.35 19.58 1.36
N ASP A 127 -3.42 18.31 1.73
CA ASP A 127 -3.29 17.82 3.10
C ASP A 127 -2.11 16.85 3.26
N THR A 128 -0.91 17.32 2.92
CA THR A 128 0.32 16.53 2.97
C THR A 128 1.52 17.35 3.44
N LYS A 129 2.47 16.68 4.12
CA LYS A 129 3.76 17.27 4.53
C LYS A 129 4.87 17.04 3.51
N VAL A 130 4.75 15.97 2.72
CA VAL A 130 5.70 15.58 1.68
C VAL A 130 4.96 15.52 0.34
N PRO A 131 5.54 16.01 -0.76
CA PRO A 131 4.96 15.89 -2.09
C PRO A 131 4.51 14.44 -2.37
N PRO A 132 3.27 14.21 -2.82
CA PRO A 132 2.88 12.89 -3.30
C PRO A 132 3.60 12.61 -4.62
N ILE A 133 3.86 11.33 -4.87
CA ILE A 133 4.41 10.84 -6.12
C ILE A 133 3.23 10.34 -6.96
N VAL A 134 3.14 10.75 -8.23
CA VAL A 134 2.15 10.20 -9.17
C VAL A 134 2.88 9.40 -10.22
N ILE A 135 2.64 8.10 -10.25
CA ILE A 135 3.22 7.17 -11.22
C ILE A 135 2.19 6.96 -12.33
N THR A 136 2.54 7.39 -13.54
CA THR A 136 1.61 7.42 -14.67
C THR A 136 2.27 7.14 -16.01
N THR A 137 1.53 7.28 -17.11
CA THR A 137 1.96 6.97 -18.46
C THR A 137 2.26 8.24 -19.27
N GLU A 138 2.94 8.10 -20.41
CA GLU A 138 3.23 9.22 -21.32
C GLU A 138 1.97 9.93 -21.83
N LYS A 139 0.85 9.20 -21.91
CA LYS A 139 -0.43 9.72 -22.39
C LYS A 139 -1.24 10.47 -21.32
N ALA A 140 -0.89 10.35 -20.04
CA ALA A 140 -1.65 10.95 -18.96
C ALA A 140 -1.41 12.47 -18.85
N PRO A 141 -2.46 13.29 -18.66
CA PRO A 141 -2.30 14.71 -18.36
C PRO A 141 -1.63 14.90 -17.00
N ARG A 142 -0.48 15.59 -17.00
CA ARG A 142 0.35 15.76 -15.79
C ARG A 142 0.50 17.19 -15.28
N ALA A 143 0.33 18.18 -16.15
CA ALA A 143 0.60 19.59 -15.82
C ALA A 143 -0.21 20.11 -14.63
N ALA A 144 -1.43 19.62 -14.42
CA ALA A 144 -2.23 20.02 -13.26
C ALA A 144 -1.71 19.42 -11.95
N LEU A 145 -1.25 18.16 -11.97
CA LEU A 145 -0.69 17.46 -10.83
C LEU A 145 0.68 18.01 -10.44
N GLU A 146 1.53 18.27 -11.44
CA GLU A 146 2.85 18.92 -11.26
C GLU A 146 2.67 20.32 -10.62
N ARG A 147 1.70 21.12 -11.10
CA ARG A 147 1.38 22.43 -10.49
C ARG A 147 0.80 22.33 -9.08
N ALA A 148 0.12 21.23 -8.75
CA ALA A 148 -0.36 20.95 -7.40
C ALA A 148 0.76 20.42 -6.48
N GLY A 149 2.00 20.36 -6.96
CA GLY A 149 3.18 19.98 -6.17
C GLY A 149 3.49 18.49 -6.20
N ALA A 150 2.86 17.70 -7.06
CA ALA A 150 3.17 16.28 -7.19
C ALA A 150 4.50 16.06 -7.94
N GLU A 151 5.27 15.07 -7.50
CA GLU A 151 6.35 14.53 -8.33
C GLU A 151 5.75 13.50 -9.30
N VAL A 152 5.78 13.78 -10.61
CA VAL A 152 5.20 12.88 -11.61
C VAL A 152 6.27 11.98 -12.23
N LEU A 153 6.10 10.67 -12.11
CA LEU A 153 6.94 9.63 -12.69
C LEU A 153 6.25 9.00 -13.89
N VAL A 154 6.90 9.07 -15.05
CA VAL A 154 6.39 8.45 -16.28
C VAL A 154 7.00 7.06 -16.45
N ALA A 155 6.16 6.04 -16.26
CA ALA A 155 6.52 4.64 -16.20
C ALA A 155 5.72 3.81 -17.23
N GLY A 156 5.79 4.17 -18.51
CA GLY A 156 5.11 3.45 -19.59
C GLY A 156 4.38 4.39 -20.54
N THR A 157 3.87 3.86 -21.66
CA THR A 157 3.23 4.68 -22.71
C THR A 157 1.70 4.63 -22.63
N ASP A 158 1.12 3.43 -22.74
CA ASP A 158 -0.34 3.21 -22.69
C ASP A 158 -0.83 2.78 -21.30
N ASP A 159 -0.11 1.82 -20.71
CA ASP A 159 -0.28 1.31 -19.36
C ASP A 159 0.95 1.60 -18.51
N VAL A 160 0.81 1.51 -17.19
CA VAL A 160 1.94 1.64 -16.27
C VAL A 160 2.73 0.33 -16.23
N ASP A 161 4.00 0.38 -16.64
CA ASP A 161 5.00 -0.65 -16.41
C ASP A 161 5.43 -0.59 -14.94
N LEU A 162 4.93 -1.54 -14.14
CA LEU A 162 5.21 -1.61 -12.71
C LEU A 162 6.68 -1.93 -12.39
N ARG A 163 7.40 -2.66 -13.27
CA ARG A 163 8.84 -2.91 -13.07
C ARG A 163 9.60 -1.59 -13.20
N ARG A 164 9.28 -0.80 -14.22
CA ARG A 164 9.83 0.54 -14.41
C ARG A 164 9.43 1.49 -13.29
N ALA A 165 8.18 1.45 -12.84
CA ALA A 165 7.69 2.26 -11.72
C ALA A 165 8.51 2.01 -10.45
N LEU A 166 8.67 0.73 -10.06
CA LEU A 166 9.47 0.33 -8.91
C LEU A 166 10.95 0.72 -9.09
N ALA A 167 11.52 0.58 -10.28
CA ALA A 167 12.89 1.02 -10.55
C ALA A 167 13.07 2.54 -10.40
N LEU A 168 12.09 3.34 -10.83
CA LEU A 168 12.11 4.80 -10.66
C LEU A 168 12.01 5.22 -9.19
N LEU A 169 11.23 4.50 -8.37
CA LEU A 169 11.20 4.65 -6.92
C LEU A 169 12.55 4.26 -6.30
N ALA A 170 13.12 3.13 -6.70
CA ALA A 170 14.42 2.65 -6.23
C ALA A 170 15.55 3.66 -6.49
N GLY A 171 15.52 4.32 -7.66
CA GLY A 171 16.48 5.37 -8.04
C GLY A 171 16.40 6.62 -7.15
N ARG A 172 15.31 6.78 -6.40
CA ARG A 172 15.12 7.83 -5.37
C ARG A 172 15.44 7.34 -3.96
N GLY A 173 15.99 6.13 -3.83
CA GLY A 173 16.24 5.49 -2.53
C GLY A 173 14.99 4.87 -1.92
N LEU A 174 13.85 4.85 -2.61
CA LEU A 174 12.59 4.31 -2.10
C LEU A 174 12.48 2.82 -2.46
N ARG A 175 13.05 1.95 -1.64
CA ARG A 175 13.16 0.50 -1.91
C ARG A 175 12.21 -0.34 -1.07
N ARG A 176 11.84 0.12 0.12
CA ARG A 176 10.86 -0.52 1.02
C ARG A 176 9.47 -0.03 0.64
N VAL A 177 8.72 -0.82 -0.12
CA VAL A 177 7.41 -0.44 -0.65
C VAL A 177 6.30 -1.11 0.16
N ASP A 178 5.46 -0.31 0.81
CA ASP A 178 4.23 -0.75 1.44
C ASP A 178 3.05 -0.45 0.51
N CYS A 179 2.53 -1.48 -0.14
CA CYS A 179 1.45 -1.39 -1.11
C CYS A 179 0.10 -1.63 -0.43
N GLU A 180 -0.73 -0.60 -0.38
CA GLU A 180 -2.06 -0.60 0.24
C GLU A 180 -3.18 -0.89 -0.79
N GLY A 181 -2.82 -1.55 -1.91
CA GLY A 181 -3.74 -1.91 -2.99
C GLY A 181 -4.06 -0.73 -3.92
N GLY A 182 -5.23 -0.64 -4.55
CA GLY A 182 -6.36 -1.54 -4.48
C GLY A 182 -6.26 -2.81 -5.32
N PRO A 183 -7.38 -3.53 -5.45
CA PRO A 183 -7.41 -4.85 -6.08
C PRO A 183 -6.85 -4.92 -7.51
N ALA A 184 -7.06 -3.88 -8.32
CA ALA A 184 -6.50 -3.81 -9.67
C ALA A 184 -4.98 -3.67 -9.66
N LEU A 185 -4.43 -2.78 -8.83
CA LEU A 185 -2.97 -2.64 -8.69
C LEU A 185 -2.35 -3.93 -8.15
N PHE A 186 -3.01 -4.58 -7.19
CA PHE A 186 -2.51 -5.85 -6.67
C PHE A 186 -2.53 -6.96 -7.73
N ALA A 187 -3.59 -7.05 -8.53
CA ALA A 187 -3.65 -7.99 -9.65
C ALA A 187 -2.53 -7.73 -10.67
N ASP A 188 -2.24 -6.48 -11.00
CA ASP A 188 -1.15 -6.13 -11.93
C ASP A 188 0.24 -6.44 -11.34
N LEU A 189 0.45 -6.26 -10.02
CA LEU A 189 1.68 -6.65 -9.33
C LEU A 189 1.87 -8.18 -9.33
N ILE A 190 0.80 -8.95 -9.12
CA ILE A 190 0.84 -10.43 -9.21
C ILE A 190 1.16 -10.86 -10.64
N ALA A 191 0.46 -10.30 -11.64
CA ALA A 191 0.68 -10.61 -13.05
C ALA A 191 2.12 -10.32 -13.50
N ALA A 192 2.75 -9.32 -12.89
CA ALA A 192 4.13 -8.95 -13.15
C ALA A 192 5.16 -9.69 -12.27
N ASP A 193 4.75 -10.60 -11.38
CA ASP A 193 5.65 -11.28 -10.42
C ASP A 193 6.51 -10.27 -9.63
N LEU A 194 5.83 -9.31 -8.99
CA LEU A 194 6.43 -8.19 -8.27
C LEU A 194 6.06 -8.14 -6.79
N VAL A 195 5.36 -9.15 -6.26
CA VAL A 195 4.93 -9.20 -4.86
C VAL A 195 5.92 -10.04 -4.07
N ASP A 196 6.59 -9.45 -3.09
CA ASP A 196 7.56 -10.15 -2.25
C ASP A 196 6.92 -10.72 -0.98
N GLN A 197 5.95 -10.00 -0.42
CA GLN A 197 5.27 -10.38 0.81
C GLN A 197 3.81 -9.93 0.79
N LEU A 198 2.89 -10.83 1.13
CA LEU A 198 1.48 -10.50 1.36
C LEU A 198 1.18 -10.53 2.86
N CYS A 199 0.77 -9.38 3.39
CA CYS A 199 0.22 -9.22 4.72
C CYS A 199 -1.31 -9.18 4.60
N LEU A 200 -1.97 -10.31 4.92
CA LEU A 200 -3.42 -10.43 4.81
C LEU A 200 -4.05 -10.57 6.20
N THR A 201 -4.83 -9.58 6.60
CA THR A 201 -5.76 -9.70 7.72
C THR A 201 -7.04 -10.38 7.25
N VAL A 202 -7.44 -11.46 7.92
CA VAL A 202 -8.74 -12.11 7.70
C VAL A 202 -9.67 -11.75 8.85
N ALA A 203 -10.65 -10.89 8.55
CA ALA A 203 -11.71 -10.52 9.48
C ALA A 203 -12.67 -11.70 9.66
N PRO A 204 -13.10 -12.02 10.89
CA PRO A 204 -14.03 -13.13 11.18
C PRO A 204 -15.49 -12.75 10.84
N LEU A 205 -15.70 -12.20 9.63
CA LEU A 205 -16.98 -11.77 9.09
C LEU A 205 -17.25 -12.54 7.79
N LEU A 206 -18.52 -12.87 7.54
CA LEU A 206 -18.99 -13.30 6.22
C LEU A 206 -19.74 -12.13 5.59
N ALA A 207 -19.16 -11.52 4.57
CA ALA A 207 -19.69 -10.34 3.89
C ALA A 207 -20.66 -10.71 2.74
N GLY A 208 -20.85 -11.99 2.47
CA GLY A 208 -21.73 -12.48 1.41
C GLY A 208 -21.08 -12.35 0.03
N ALA A 209 -21.87 -12.02 -0.99
CA ALA A 209 -21.38 -12.00 -2.37
C ALA A 209 -20.15 -11.10 -2.56
N GLY A 210 -19.99 -10.06 -1.72
CA GLY A 210 -18.90 -9.09 -1.82
C GLY A 210 -18.90 -8.36 -3.17
N GLU A 211 -18.34 -7.15 -3.23
CA GLU A 211 -18.20 -6.50 -4.54
C GLU A 211 -16.96 -7.00 -5.28
N ARG A 212 -15.86 -7.24 -4.55
CA ARG A 212 -14.54 -7.59 -5.10
C ARG A 212 -13.72 -8.43 -4.12
N ARG A 213 -12.76 -9.16 -4.67
CA ARG A 213 -11.69 -9.86 -3.92
C ARG A 213 -10.49 -8.94 -3.74
N ILE A 214 -9.51 -9.37 -2.93
CA ILE A 214 -8.28 -8.61 -2.71
C ILE A 214 -7.49 -8.36 -4.01
N ALA A 215 -7.57 -9.27 -4.98
CA ALA A 215 -7.06 -9.10 -6.34
C ALA A 215 -8.23 -9.23 -7.32
N ASP A 216 -8.39 -8.25 -8.19
CA ASP A 216 -9.47 -8.16 -9.17
C ASP A 216 -8.92 -7.54 -10.46
N GLY A 217 -8.89 -8.31 -11.56
CA GLY A 217 -8.20 -7.91 -12.78
C GLY A 217 -7.61 -9.09 -13.57
N ARG A 218 -6.43 -8.88 -14.17
CA ARG A 218 -5.74 -9.90 -14.99
C ARG A 218 -5.49 -11.18 -14.18
N PRO A 219 -5.64 -12.38 -14.78
CA PRO A 219 -5.32 -13.62 -14.11
C PRO A 219 -3.83 -13.66 -13.72
N ALA A 220 -3.52 -14.38 -12.63
CA ALA A 220 -2.15 -14.68 -12.25
C ALA A 220 -1.43 -15.44 -13.38
N PRO A 221 -0.10 -15.30 -13.52
CA PRO A 221 0.62 -16.03 -14.55
C PRO A 221 0.53 -17.54 -14.30
N ASP A 222 0.50 -18.32 -15.38
CA ASP A 222 0.64 -19.78 -15.30
C ASP A 222 2.05 -20.08 -14.76
N THR A 223 2.12 -20.62 -13.54
CA THR A 223 3.37 -21.04 -12.87
C THR A 223 4.01 -22.24 -13.56
#